data_AF-A0A813HIS4-F1
#
_entry.id   AF-A0A813HIS4-F1
#
_cell.length_a   1.000
_cell.length_b   1.000
_cell.length_c   1.000
_cell.angle_alpha   90.00
_cell.angle_beta   90.00
_cell.angle_gamma   90.00
#
_symmetry.space_group_name_H-M   'P 1'
#
loop_
_entity.id
_entity.type
_entity.pdbx_description
1 polymer ?
#
loop_
_entity_poly.entity_id
_entity_poly.type
_entity_poly.pdbx_seq_one_letter_code
_entity_poly.pdbx_strand_id
1 'polypeptide(L)'
;VDAHGLEDKYWRLVGNLLAQLRGLSDGYSSARSQEGEPSLSEIELLMLTMVDTDMDAVVVAAYTHGRLVNEHFKHPNKTTGVDEEDNGESTTGGGVAVSELYANPYRSRRHHGHCSALIQLAPNLADLWVTHATWDSYRAMLRMVKYLDMPLPGVAARRMVFTANPSNLYSADDFYELDTGLTVLETSITNYNSSLWAEIKPQTLMTWVRAMVANRLARTGEEWTEIQDRHKSGTCNNQWMVVD
;
A
#
# COMPACT_ATOMS: atom_id res chain seq x y z
N VAL A 1 14.27 -18.51 -7.97
CA VAL A 1 14.52 -18.81 -6.54
C VAL A 1 15.45 -20.01 -6.54
N ASP A 2 16.72 -19.81 -6.21
CA ASP A 2 17.70 -20.90 -6.14
C ASP A 2 17.25 -21.94 -5.10
N ALA A 3 17.77 -23.18 -5.19
CA ALA A 3 17.37 -24.31 -4.35
C ALA A 3 17.38 -24.03 -2.83
N HIS A 4 18.16 -23.05 -2.36
CA HIS A 4 18.18 -22.60 -0.96
C HIS A 4 16.93 -21.82 -0.52
N GLY A 5 16.20 -21.18 -1.44
CA GLY A 5 15.01 -20.39 -1.12
C GLY A 5 13.75 -21.23 -0.84
N LEU A 6 13.79 -22.54 -1.11
CA LEU A 6 12.68 -23.45 -0.77
C LEU A 6 12.68 -23.87 0.71
N GLU A 7 13.83 -23.81 1.37
CA GLU A 7 13.95 -24.10 2.81
C GLU A 7 13.70 -22.85 3.68
N ASP A 8 13.97 -21.65 3.17
CA ASP A 8 13.65 -20.40 3.88
C ASP A 8 12.13 -20.15 3.88
N LYS A 9 11.54 -20.16 5.08
CA LYS A 9 10.12 -19.87 5.31
C LYS A 9 9.68 -18.54 4.71
N TYR A 10 10.55 -17.53 4.74
CA TYR A 10 10.28 -16.19 4.21
C TYR A 10 10.08 -16.24 2.69
N TRP A 11 11.05 -16.78 1.96
CA TRP A 11 10.97 -16.89 0.50
C TRP A 11 9.90 -17.86 0.02
N ARG A 12 9.60 -18.92 0.78
CA ARG A 12 8.44 -19.78 0.51
C ARG A 12 7.12 -19.00 0.56
N LEU A 13 6.94 -18.12 1.56
CA LEU A 13 5.74 -17.30 1.65
C LEU A 13 5.66 -16.24 0.55
N VAL A 14 6.78 -15.62 0.19
CA VAL A 14 6.84 -14.73 -1.00
C VAL A 14 6.38 -15.49 -2.24
N GLY A 15 6.89 -16.72 -2.46
CA GLY A 15 6.46 -17.58 -3.56
C GLY A 15 4.97 -17.91 -3.52
N ASN A 16 4.42 -18.20 -2.33
CA ASN A 16 3.00 -18.47 -2.16
C ASN A 16 2.13 -17.25 -2.50
N LEU A 17 2.55 -16.04 -2.13
CA LEU A 17 1.82 -14.80 -2.45
C LEU A 17 1.82 -14.53 -3.96
N LEU A 18 2.94 -14.77 -4.65
CA LEU A 18 3.01 -14.67 -6.11
C LEU A 18 2.15 -15.75 -6.79
N ALA A 19 2.11 -16.97 -6.25
CA ALA A 19 1.21 -18.02 -6.73
C ALA A 19 -0.26 -17.65 -6.51
N GLN A 20 -0.59 -17.00 -5.39
CA GLN A 20 -1.94 -16.51 -5.11
C GLN A 20 -2.36 -15.43 -6.11
N LEU A 21 -1.47 -14.50 -6.45
CA LEU A 21 -1.70 -13.49 -7.50
C LEU A 21 -1.93 -14.13 -8.87
N ARG A 22 -1.10 -15.10 -9.26
CA ARG A 22 -1.29 -15.85 -10.50
C ARG A 22 -2.64 -16.57 -10.50
N GLY A 23 -2.98 -17.26 -9.41
CA GLY A 23 -4.28 -17.93 -9.28
C GLY A 23 -5.47 -16.98 -9.38
N LEU A 24 -5.37 -15.76 -8.82
CA LEU A 24 -6.37 -14.72 -8.99
C LEU A 24 -6.51 -14.31 -10.46
N SER A 25 -5.38 -14.13 -11.17
CA SER A 25 -5.37 -13.78 -12.60
C SER A 25 -5.93 -14.87 -13.50
N ASP A 26 -5.56 -16.12 -13.26
CA ASP A 26 -6.06 -17.28 -14.00
C ASP A 26 -7.56 -17.46 -13.78
N GLY A 27 -8.02 -17.35 -12.52
CA GLY A 27 -9.44 -17.44 -12.16
C GLY A 27 -10.28 -16.33 -12.79
N TYR A 28 -9.81 -15.08 -12.70
CA TYR A 28 -10.47 -13.93 -13.34
C TYR A 28 -10.55 -14.11 -14.85
N SER A 29 -9.44 -14.50 -15.49
CA SER A 29 -9.37 -14.73 -16.94
C SER A 29 -10.30 -15.84 -17.40
N SER A 30 -10.37 -16.94 -16.64
CA SER A 30 -11.26 -18.06 -16.95
C SER A 30 -12.73 -17.63 -16.92
N ALA A 31 -13.14 -16.85 -15.91
CA ALA A 31 -14.50 -16.34 -15.81
C ALA A 31 -14.85 -15.36 -16.94
N ARG A 32 -13.98 -14.38 -17.22
CA ARG A 32 -14.20 -13.38 -18.29
C ARG A 32 -14.27 -14.01 -19.67
N SER A 33 -13.44 -15.03 -19.93
CA SER A 33 -13.48 -15.77 -21.20
C SER A 33 -14.82 -16.47 -21.44
N GLN A 34 -15.53 -16.91 -20.40
CA GLN A 34 -16.85 -17.52 -20.54
C GLN A 34 -17.92 -16.50 -20.92
N GLU A 35 -17.72 -15.22 -20.55
CA GLU A 35 -18.62 -14.11 -20.86
C GLU A 35 -18.28 -13.41 -22.18
N GLY A 36 -17.21 -13.83 -22.89
CA GLY A 36 -16.76 -13.19 -24.14
C GLY A 36 -16.12 -11.83 -23.90
N GLU A 37 -15.62 -11.59 -22.69
CA GLU A 37 -15.20 -10.29 -22.21
C GLU A 37 -13.67 -10.20 -22.04
N PRO A 38 -13.06 -9.01 -22.12
CA PRO A 38 -11.62 -8.84 -21.95
C PRO A 38 -11.16 -9.19 -20.53
N SER A 39 -9.99 -9.84 -20.45
CA SER A 39 -9.31 -10.17 -19.21
C SER A 39 -8.22 -9.17 -18.84
N LEU A 40 -7.71 -9.28 -17.62
CA LEU A 40 -6.53 -8.59 -17.11
C LEU A 40 -5.37 -9.58 -16.98
N SER A 41 -4.19 -9.14 -17.40
CA SER A 41 -2.93 -9.84 -17.19
C SER A 41 -2.52 -9.87 -15.71
N GLU A 42 -1.60 -10.77 -15.35
CA GLU A 42 -1.04 -10.87 -13.99
C GLU A 42 -0.44 -9.54 -13.52
N ILE A 43 0.20 -8.78 -14.43
CA ILE A 43 0.78 -7.47 -14.11
C ILE A 43 -0.28 -6.39 -13.89
N GLU A 44 -1.39 -6.40 -14.64
CA GLU A 44 -2.50 -5.47 -14.43
C GLU A 44 -3.20 -5.74 -13.08
N LEU A 45 -3.36 -7.00 -12.71
CA LEU A 45 -3.88 -7.36 -11.38
C LEU A 45 -2.89 -7.04 -10.25
N LEU A 46 -1.59 -7.16 -10.50
CA LEU A 46 -0.57 -6.68 -9.57
C LEU A 46 -0.68 -5.16 -9.39
N MET A 47 -0.84 -4.41 -10.48
CA MET A 47 -1.03 -2.96 -10.42
C MET A 47 -2.29 -2.60 -9.61
N LEU A 48 -3.39 -3.33 -9.78
CA LEU A 48 -4.60 -3.16 -8.95
C LEU A 48 -4.39 -3.51 -7.47
N THR A 49 -3.43 -4.37 -7.15
CA THR A 49 -3.06 -4.66 -5.76
C THR A 49 -2.22 -3.52 -5.17
N MET A 50 -1.41 -2.84 -5.99
CA MET A 50 -0.46 -1.82 -5.56
C MET A 50 -0.96 -0.38 -5.75
N VAL A 51 -2.15 -0.19 -6.31
CA VAL A 51 -2.74 1.15 -6.52
C VAL A 51 -2.95 1.83 -5.16
N ASP A 52 -2.77 3.15 -5.14
CA ASP A 52 -2.89 4.01 -3.96
C ASP A 52 -1.98 3.61 -2.77
N THR A 53 -0.97 2.76 -3.02
CA THR A 53 -0.07 2.22 -1.99
C THR A 53 1.39 2.19 -2.48
N ASP A 54 1.93 1.03 -2.86
CA ASP A 54 3.30 0.89 -3.33
C ASP A 54 3.53 1.64 -4.66
N MET A 55 2.53 1.66 -5.54
CA MET A 55 2.64 2.24 -6.88
C MET A 55 2.93 3.75 -6.85
N ASP A 56 2.40 4.46 -5.85
CA ASP A 56 2.63 5.89 -5.69
C ASP A 56 4.12 6.21 -5.63
N ALA A 57 4.85 5.49 -4.77
CA ALA A 57 6.29 5.65 -4.61
C ALA A 57 7.06 5.13 -5.84
N VAL A 58 6.62 4.03 -6.44
CA VAL A 58 7.27 3.45 -7.64
C VAL A 58 7.24 4.42 -8.82
N VAL A 59 6.10 5.09 -9.08
CA VAL A 59 5.98 6.05 -10.18
C VAL A 59 6.96 7.21 -10.01
N VAL A 60 7.05 7.76 -8.79
CA VAL A 60 7.99 8.85 -8.49
C VAL A 60 9.44 8.38 -8.63
N ALA A 61 9.79 7.22 -8.09
CA ALA A 61 11.14 6.68 -8.21
C ALA A 61 11.53 6.40 -9.66
N ALA A 62 10.64 5.78 -10.45
CA ALA A 62 10.90 5.49 -11.85
C ALA A 62 11.11 6.77 -12.68
N TYR A 63 10.41 7.86 -12.35
CA TYR A 63 10.67 9.19 -12.90
C TYR A 63 12.04 9.73 -12.45
N THR A 64 12.37 9.67 -11.16
CA THR A 64 13.68 10.10 -10.61
C THR A 64 14.85 9.36 -11.25
N HIS A 65 14.69 8.07 -11.56
CA HIS A 65 15.69 7.24 -12.25
C HIS A 65 15.73 7.46 -13.77
N GLY A 66 14.95 8.39 -14.32
CA GLY A 66 14.86 8.66 -15.76
C GLY A 66 14.29 7.49 -16.58
N ARG A 67 13.58 6.55 -15.93
CA ARG A 67 12.98 5.37 -16.58
C ARG A 67 11.57 5.61 -17.10
N LEU A 68 10.93 6.70 -16.67
CA LEU A 68 9.65 7.14 -17.18
C LEU A 68 9.76 8.58 -17.70
N VAL A 69 9.30 8.80 -18.92
CA VAL A 69 9.03 10.13 -19.45
C VAL A 69 7.52 10.33 -19.33
N ASN A 70 7.09 11.00 -18.26
CA ASN A 70 5.67 11.24 -18.06
C ASN A 70 5.26 12.59 -18.66
N GLU A 71 4.49 12.57 -19.76
CA GLU A 71 3.91 13.77 -20.39
C GLU A 71 2.93 14.50 -19.46
N HIS A 72 2.30 13.81 -18.51
CA HIS A 72 1.39 14.37 -17.49
C HIS A 72 2.13 15.14 -16.39
N PHE A 73 3.41 14.85 -16.14
CA PHE A 73 4.29 15.64 -15.26
C PHE A 73 5.19 16.62 -16.03
N LYS A 74 5.20 16.57 -17.38
CA LYS A 74 5.66 17.68 -18.21
C LYS A 74 4.54 18.73 -18.22
N HIS A 75 4.59 19.71 -17.33
CA HIS A 75 3.92 20.96 -17.64
C HIS A 75 4.82 21.74 -18.61
N PRO A 76 4.51 21.86 -19.90
CA PRO A 76 5.09 22.92 -20.69
C PRO A 76 4.54 24.22 -20.10
N ASN A 77 5.41 25.21 -19.90
CA ASN A 77 5.01 26.60 -19.68
C ASN A 77 3.95 27.00 -20.73
N LYS A 78 2.66 26.89 -20.40
CA LYS A 78 1.56 27.43 -21.19
C LYS A 78 0.91 28.53 -20.36
N THR A 79 1.42 29.74 -20.59
CA THR A 79 0.62 30.96 -20.53
C THR A 79 -0.66 30.76 -21.36
N THR A 80 -1.84 30.88 -20.75
CA THR A 80 -3.04 31.60 -21.22
C THR A 80 -4.33 30.99 -20.64
N GLY A 81 -5.23 31.85 -20.15
CA GLY A 81 -6.67 31.58 -20.11
C GLY A 81 -7.25 31.58 -18.70
N VAL A 82 -7.81 32.73 -18.32
CA VAL A 82 -8.65 32.96 -17.14
C VAL A 82 -9.94 32.16 -17.28
N ASP A 83 -10.40 31.54 -16.19
CA ASP A 83 -11.81 31.51 -15.78
C ASP A 83 -11.84 31.42 -14.25
N GLU A 84 -12.12 32.57 -13.64
CA GLU A 84 -12.38 32.77 -12.22
C GLU A 84 -13.73 32.16 -11.84
N GLU A 85 -13.80 31.42 -10.73
CA GLU A 85 -14.91 31.58 -9.80
C GLU A 85 -14.37 31.65 -8.36
N ASP A 86 -14.62 32.83 -7.81
CA ASP A 86 -14.22 33.43 -6.55
C ASP A 86 -15.02 32.85 -5.38
N ASN A 87 -14.36 32.72 -4.22
CA ASN A 87 -14.98 32.92 -2.91
C ASN A 87 -13.91 33.32 -1.88
N GLY A 88 -13.57 34.61 -1.96
CA GLY A 88 -12.99 35.50 -0.96
C GLY A 88 -12.52 34.96 0.39
N GLU A 89 -11.22 35.07 0.63
CA GLU A 89 -10.70 35.75 1.82
C GLU A 89 -9.29 36.32 1.55
N SER A 90 -9.21 37.64 1.54
CA SER A 90 -7.98 38.41 1.33
C SER A 90 -7.12 38.38 2.60
N THR A 91 -5.98 37.68 2.56
CA THR A 91 -4.83 37.99 3.42
C THR A 91 -3.62 38.29 2.55
N THR A 92 -3.16 39.53 2.63
CA THR A 92 -2.00 40.07 1.93
C THR A 92 -0.70 39.56 2.56
N GLY A 93 0.09 38.77 1.81
CA GLY A 93 1.46 38.46 2.20
C GLY A 93 2.09 37.32 1.39
N GLY A 94 2.83 37.68 0.32
CA GLY A 94 3.76 36.77 -0.37
C GLY A 94 3.13 35.74 -1.30
N GLY A 95 2.63 36.18 -2.46
CA GLY A 95 2.08 35.28 -3.48
C GLY A 95 3.15 34.37 -4.08
N VAL A 96 3.10 33.09 -3.72
CA VAL A 96 3.74 31.99 -4.46
C VAL A 96 3.04 31.91 -5.82
N ALA A 97 3.81 31.98 -6.91
CA ALA A 97 3.24 32.00 -8.26
C ALA A 97 2.40 30.75 -8.52
N VAL A 98 1.26 30.88 -9.21
CA VAL A 98 0.39 29.74 -9.57
C VAL A 98 1.13 28.69 -10.41
N SER A 99 2.23 29.05 -11.07
CA SER A 99 3.15 28.12 -11.73
C SER A 99 3.91 27.19 -10.77
N GLU A 100 4.15 27.59 -9.52
CA GLU A 100 4.80 26.76 -8.48
C GLU A 100 3.79 25.83 -7.77
N LEU A 101 2.49 26.04 -7.94
CA LEU A 101 1.43 25.16 -7.45
C LEU A 101 1.38 23.82 -8.20
N TYR A 102 1.73 23.81 -9.50
CA TYR A 102 1.59 22.65 -10.38
C TYR A 102 2.91 22.00 -10.81
N ALA A 103 4.07 22.64 -10.55
CA ALA A 103 5.38 22.09 -10.89
C ALA A 103 5.88 20.99 -9.93
N ASN A 104 5.06 20.61 -8.94
CA ASN A 104 5.52 19.80 -7.83
C ASN A 104 4.65 18.54 -7.63
N PRO A 105 5.10 17.34 -8.05
CA PRO A 105 4.39 16.09 -7.76
C PRO A 105 4.23 15.81 -6.25
N TYR A 106 4.92 16.55 -5.39
CA TYR A 106 4.75 16.54 -3.93
C TYR A 106 3.48 17.28 -3.46
N ARG A 107 2.83 18.12 -4.30
CA ARG A 107 1.65 18.91 -3.89
C ARG A 107 0.33 18.17 -4.09
N SER A 108 0.19 17.31 -5.11
CA SER A 108 -0.99 16.44 -5.24
C SER A 108 -1.08 15.41 -4.11
N ARG A 109 0.07 14.97 -3.57
CA ARG A 109 0.14 14.08 -2.39
C ARG A 109 -0.31 14.73 -1.08
N ARG A 110 -0.32 16.06 -0.97
CA ARG A 110 -0.88 16.74 0.22
C ARG A 110 -2.40 16.64 0.31
N HIS A 111 -3.07 16.27 -0.79
CA HIS A 111 -4.52 16.13 -0.87
C HIS A 111 -5.01 14.68 -0.73
N HIS A 112 -4.10 13.71 -0.62
CA HIS A 112 -4.43 12.34 -0.26
C HIS A 112 -4.31 12.25 1.26
N GLY A 113 -5.45 12.10 1.92
CA GLY A 113 -5.53 12.01 3.37
C GLY A 113 -4.66 10.89 3.93
N HIS A 114 -4.17 11.08 5.15
CA HIS A 114 -3.57 9.99 5.91
C HIS A 114 -4.68 9.26 6.66
N CYS A 115 -4.62 7.93 6.71
CA CYS A 115 -5.48 7.14 7.58
C CYS A 115 -5.37 7.61 9.03
N SER A 116 -6.39 7.34 9.83
CA SER A 116 -6.42 7.65 11.27
C SER A 116 -6.50 6.36 12.08
N ALA A 117 -5.67 6.23 13.10
CA ALA A 117 -5.69 5.11 14.03
C ALA A 117 -5.79 5.59 15.49
N LEU A 118 -6.42 4.79 16.33
CA LEU A 118 -6.46 5.00 17.79
C LEU A 118 -6.38 3.65 18.51
N ILE A 119 -5.40 3.55 19.41
CA ILE A 119 -5.23 2.47 20.37
C ILE A 119 -5.49 3.05 21.75
N GLN A 120 -6.55 2.61 22.42
CA GLN A 120 -7.07 3.22 23.63
C GLN A 120 -7.37 2.15 24.68
N LEU A 121 -6.80 2.29 25.87
CA LEU A 121 -7.19 1.48 27.03
C LEU A 121 -8.60 1.87 27.47
N ALA A 122 -9.46 0.87 27.66
CA ALA A 122 -10.77 1.08 28.26
C ALA A 122 -10.64 1.51 29.73
N PRO A 123 -11.67 2.14 30.31
CA PRO A 123 -11.68 2.51 31.73
C PRO A 123 -11.30 1.34 32.63
N ASN A 124 -10.45 1.61 33.64
CA ASN A 124 -9.96 0.62 34.60
C ASN A 124 -9.17 -0.56 33.98
N LEU A 125 -8.58 -0.39 32.78
CA LEU A 125 -7.82 -1.43 32.08
C LEU A 125 -8.65 -2.69 31.78
N ALA A 126 -9.97 -2.55 31.64
CA ALA A 126 -10.87 -3.68 31.41
C ALA A 126 -10.74 -4.28 30.01
N ASP A 127 -10.23 -3.51 29.05
CA ASP A 127 -10.11 -3.87 27.63
C ASP A 127 -9.10 -2.95 26.93
N LEU A 128 -8.72 -3.30 25.70
CA LEU A 128 -7.90 -2.49 24.80
C LEU A 128 -8.61 -2.35 23.46
N TRP A 129 -9.01 -1.12 23.13
CA TRP A 129 -9.68 -0.82 21.87
C TRP A 129 -8.67 -0.40 20.81
N VAL A 130 -8.72 -1.07 19.67
CA VAL A 130 -7.89 -0.77 18.51
C VAL A 130 -8.82 -0.41 17.35
N THR A 131 -8.63 0.78 16.80
CA THR A 131 -9.50 1.31 15.74
C THR A 131 -8.68 1.93 14.62
N HIS A 132 -9.19 1.80 13.40
CA HIS A 132 -8.57 2.34 12.20
C HIS A 132 -9.66 2.90 11.26
N ALA A 133 -9.38 4.04 10.64
CA ALA A 133 -10.23 4.69 9.66
C ALA A 133 -9.38 5.07 8.45
N THR A 134 -9.52 4.32 7.36
CA THR A 134 -8.82 4.58 6.10
C THR A 134 -9.32 5.85 5.45
N TRP A 135 -8.38 6.64 4.93
CA TRP A 135 -8.69 7.79 4.08
C TRP A 135 -8.24 7.45 2.67
N ASP A 136 -9.18 7.44 1.73
CA ASP A 136 -8.91 7.08 0.35
C ASP A 136 -9.92 7.79 -0.57
N SER A 137 -9.71 7.73 -1.88
CA SER A 137 -10.68 8.14 -2.88
C SER A 137 -12.01 7.42 -2.67
N TYR A 138 -13.12 8.12 -2.86
CA TYR A 138 -14.45 7.51 -2.86
C TYR A 138 -14.61 6.39 -3.91
N ARG A 139 -13.76 6.36 -4.93
CA ARG A 139 -13.70 5.26 -5.91
C ARG A 139 -13.25 3.92 -5.29
N ALA A 140 -12.50 3.96 -4.19
CA ALA A 140 -12.05 2.79 -3.44
C ALA A 140 -13.12 2.24 -2.48
N MET A 141 -14.35 2.78 -2.45
CA MET A 141 -15.41 2.31 -1.54
C MET A 141 -16.08 0.99 -1.94
N LEU A 142 -15.58 0.27 -2.95
CA LEU A 142 -15.96 -1.13 -3.13
C LEU A 142 -15.13 -1.98 -2.17
N ARG A 143 -15.72 -2.32 -1.02
CA ARG A 143 -15.04 -2.90 0.14
C ARG A 143 -15.41 -4.36 0.36
N MET A 144 -14.47 -5.10 0.94
CA MET A 144 -14.66 -6.47 1.41
C MET A 144 -13.89 -6.69 2.71
N VAL A 145 -14.43 -7.52 3.60
CA VAL A 145 -13.68 -8.09 4.71
C VAL A 145 -13.25 -9.50 4.28
N LYS A 146 -11.95 -9.77 4.28
CA LYS A 146 -11.38 -11.03 3.81
C LYS A 146 -10.98 -11.88 5.01
N TYR A 147 -11.53 -13.09 5.09
CA TYR A 147 -11.16 -14.12 6.05
C TYR A 147 -10.33 -15.17 5.34
N LEU A 148 -9.06 -15.33 5.71
CA LEU A 148 -8.18 -16.34 5.16
C LEU A 148 -7.86 -17.37 6.23
N ASP A 149 -8.31 -18.61 6.04
CA ASP A 149 -7.87 -19.77 6.82
C ASP A 149 -6.97 -20.63 5.92
N MET A 150 -5.65 -20.50 6.08
CA MET A 150 -4.69 -21.24 5.27
C MET A 150 -3.68 -21.96 6.18
N PRO A 151 -3.74 -23.30 6.30
CA PRO A 151 -2.79 -24.10 7.08
C PRO A 151 -1.46 -24.29 6.32
N LEU A 152 -0.80 -23.18 6.00
CA LEU A 152 0.49 -23.20 5.31
C LEU A 152 1.58 -23.77 6.23
N PRO A 153 2.49 -24.62 5.74
CA PRO A 153 3.56 -25.16 6.56
C PRO A 153 4.43 -24.05 7.18
N GLY A 154 4.74 -24.18 8.47
CA GLY A 154 5.74 -23.35 9.16
C GLY A 154 5.33 -21.90 9.45
N VAL A 155 4.06 -21.53 9.24
CA VAL A 155 3.53 -20.21 9.61
C VAL A 155 3.16 -20.15 11.11
N ALA A 156 3.15 -18.95 11.66
CA ALA A 156 2.58 -18.66 12.98
C ALA A 156 1.06 -18.44 12.88
N ALA A 157 0.64 -17.54 11.98
CA ALA A 157 -0.76 -17.26 11.75
C ALA A 157 -1.33 -18.15 10.63
N ARG A 158 -2.25 -19.04 11.00
CA ARG A 158 -3.04 -19.83 10.06
C ARG A 158 -4.20 -19.01 9.54
N ARG A 159 -4.90 -18.34 10.46
CA ARG A 159 -6.08 -17.53 10.19
C ARG A 159 -5.77 -16.05 10.34
N MET A 160 -6.31 -15.26 9.43
CA MET A 160 -6.29 -13.81 9.51
C MET A 160 -7.58 -13.25 8.92
N VAL A 161 -8.05 -12.15 9.49
CA VAL A 161 -9.11 -11.32 8.90
C VAL A 161 -8.58 -9.91 8.70
N PHE A 162 -8.94 -9.31 7.57
CA PHE A 162 -8.54 -7.93 7.27
C PHE A 162 -9.52 -7.25 6.34
N THR A 163 -9.52 -5.92 6.39
CA THR A 163 -10.30 -5.07 5.47
C THR A 163 -9.55 -4.91 4.16
N ALA A 164 -10.25 -4.94 3.02
CA ALA A 164 -9.63 -4.88 1.70
C ALA A 164 -10.62 -4.43 0.61
N ASN A 165 -10.12 -4.34 -0.63
CA ASN A 165 -10.92 -4.22 -1.84
C ASN A 165 -10.93 -5.56 -2.61
N PRO A 166 -11.76 -5.73 -3.66
CA PRO A 166 -11.85 -6.96 -4.44
C PRO A 166 -10.50 -7.53 -4.90
N SER A 167 -9.64 -6.72 -5.53
CA SER A 167 -8.36 -7.15 -6.12
C SER A 167 -7.25 -7.40 -5.09
N ASN A 168 -7.24 -6.69 -3.95
CA ASN A 168 -6.07 -6.68 -3.07
C ASN A 168 -5.86 -8.03 -2.37
N LEU A 169 -4.64 -8.56 -2.44
CA LEU A 169 -4.26 -9.78 -1.72
C LEU A 169 -3.83 -9.51 -0.26
N TYR A 170 -3.83 -8.24 0.13
CA TYR A 170 -3.52 -7.72 1.45
C TYR A 170 -4.51 -6.58 1.78
N SER A 171 -4.44 -6.03 2.98
CA SER A 171 -5.16 -4.79 3.32
C SER A 171 -4.41 -3.62 2.73
N ALA A 172 -5.05 -2.73 1.98
CA ALA A 172 -4.44 -1.45 1.62
C ALA A 172 -4.78 -0.35 2.65
N ASP A 173 -5.45 -0.74 3.75
CA ASP A 173 -6.00 0.20 4.72
C ASP A 173 -4.97 0.77 5.70
N ASP A 174 -4.15 0.01 6.45
CA ASP A 174 -4.20 -1.43 6.76
C ASP A 174 -4.89 -1.73 8.12
N PHE A 175 -5.67 -2.82 8.20
CA PHE A 175 -6.16 -3.38 9.47
C PHE A 175 -6.29 -4.91 9.41
N TYR A 176 -5.56 -5.62 10.29
CA TYR A 176 -5.55 -7.07 10.39
C TYR A 176 -5.76 -7.56 11.83
N GLU A 177 -6.49 -8.66 11.95
CA GLU A 177 -6.59 -9.49 13.15
C GLU A 177 -6.04 -10.88 12.84
N LEU A 178 -5.04 -11.32 13.59
CA LEU A 178 -4.30 -12.56 13.34
C LEU A 178 -4.61 -13.59 14.44
N ASP A 179 -4.70 -14.88 14.10
CA ASP A 179 -4.93 -15.92 15.12
C ASP A 179 -3.71 -16.24 16.01
N THR A 180 -2.63 -15.49 15.84
CA THR A 180 -1.51 -15.39 16.79
C THR A 180 -1.83 -14.49 17.97
N GLY A 181 -2.92 -13.71 17.91
CA GLY A 181 -3.29 -12.70 18.92
C GLY A 181 -2.93 -11.27 18.51
N LEU A 182 -2.18 -11.09 17.43
CA LEU A 182 -1.73 -9.77 16.99
C LEU A 182 -2.83 -9.02 16.23
N THR A 183 -3.04 -7.75 16.59
CA THR A 183 -3.74 -6.75 15.77
C THR A 183 -2.71 -5.85 15.11
N VAL A 184 -2.73 -5.77 13.77
CA VAL A 184 -1.75 -5.01 12.98
C VAL A 184 -2.48 -3.94 12.18
N LEU A 185 -2.03 -2.70 12.30
CA LEU A 185 -2.60 -1.56 11.59
C LEU A 185 -1.52 -0.52 11.29
N GLU A 186 -1.82 0.41 10.39
CA GLU A 186 -0.87 1.46 10.04
C GLU A 186 -1.53 2.80 9.76
N THR A 187 -0.70 3.84 9.67
CA THR A 187 -1.08 5.07 8.97
C THR A 187 0.09 5.51 8.10
N SER A 188 -0.21 5.87 6.84
CA SER A 188 0.83 6.20 5.88
C SER A 188 1.58 7.47 6.30
N ILE A 189 2.91 7.48 6.11
CA ILE A 189 3.77 8.65 6.31
C ILE A 189 4.39 9.09 4.98
N THR A 190 4.41 10.40 4.73
CA THR A 190 4.94 10.92 3.48
C THR A 190 6.46 11.09 3.52
N ASN A 191 7.16 10.61 2.48
CA ASN A 191 8.54 10.97 2.23
C ASN A 191 8.63 12.31 1.46
N TYR A 192 9.13 13.35 2.11
CA TYR A 192 9.40 14.66 1.50
C TYR A 192 10.86 14.85 1.09
N ASN A 193 11.75 13.92 1.45
CA ASN A 193 13.15 13.99 1.05
C ASN A 193 13.32 13.36 -0.35
N SER A 194 13.44 14.24 -1.35
CA SER A 194 13.56 13.83 -2.75
C SER A 194 14.79 12.96 -3.04
N SER A 195 15.86 13.10 -2.25
CA SER A 195 17.08 12.31 -2.42
C SER A 195 16.85 10.82 -2.12
N LEU A 196 15.87 10.49 -1.27
CA LEU A 196 15.58 9.11 -0.89
C LEU A 196 14.88 8.31 -2.00
N TRP A 197 14.28 8.96 -3.01
CA TRP A 197 13.66 8.24 -4.13
C TRP A 197 14.68 7.47 -4.99
N ALA A 198 15.94 7.92 -5.00
CA ALA A 198 17.03 7.20 -5.65
C ALA A 198 17.36 5.86 -4.97
N GLU A 199 16.97 5.68 -3.70
CA GLU A 199 17.20 4.43 -2.96
C GLU A 199 16.15 3.35 -3.24
N ILE A 200 15.02 3.71 -3.85
CA ILE A 200 14.03 2.73 -4.31
C ILE A 200 14.62 1.98 -5.51
N LYS A 201 14.85 0.68 -5.33
CA LYS A 201 15.55 -0.19 -6.28
C LYS A 201 14.74 -1.47 -6.56
N PRO A 202 14.85 -2.08 -7.76
CA PRO A 202 14.11 -3.30 -8.09
C PRO A 202 14.49 -4.53 -7.24
N GLN A 203 15.68 -4.55 -6.63
CA GLN A 203 16.16 -5.65 -5.78
C GLN A 203 15.62 -5.54 -4.34
N THR A 204 14.32 -5.26 -4.20
CA THR A 204 13.60 -5.09 -2.93
C THR A 204 12.24 -5.79 -3.00
N LEU A 205 11.52 -5.86 -1.88
CA LEU A 205 10.16 -6.37 -1.80
C LEU A 205 9.20 -5.25 -1.42
N MET A 206 8.11 -5.13 -2.19
CA MET A 206 7.05 -4.15 -1.97
C MET A 206 6.35 -4.38 -0.62
N THR A 207 5.76 -3.32 -0.04
CA THR A 207 5.16 -3.36 1.30
C THR A 207 4.07 -4.42 1.40
N TRP A 208 3.23 -4.58 0.38
CA TRP A 208 2.16 -5.57 0.42
C TRP A 208 2.66 -7.01 0.65
N VAL A 209 3.79 -7.38 0.02
CA VAL A 209 4.41 -8.70 0.20
C VAL A 209 4.96 -8.83 1.60
N ARG A 210 5.73 -7.83 2.03
CA ARG A 210 6.42 -7.87 3.33
C ARG A 210 5.42 -7.93 4.48
N ALA A 211 4.34 -7.14 4.43
CA ALA A 211 3.30 -7.11 5.45
C ALA A 211 2.59 -8.47 5.58
N MET A 212 2.21 -9.09 4.45
CA MET A 212 1.61 -10.42 4.45
C MET A 212 2.56 -11.51 4.96
N VAL A 213 3.85 -11.42 4.66
CA VAL A 213 4.86 -12.35 5.18
C VAL A 213 5.03 -12.18 6.70
N ALA A 214 5.12 -10.94 7.19
CA ALA A 214 5.19 -10.63 8.62
C ALA A 214 3.96 -11.13 9.36
N ASN A 215 2.76 -10.84 8.86
CA ASN A 215 1.48 -11.33 9.39
C ASN A 215 1.44 -12.86 9.49
N ARG A 216 2.07 -13.58 8.55
CA ARG A 216 2.10 -15.04 8.57
C ARG A 216 3.12 -15.62 9.54
N LEU A 217 4.25 -14.96 9.76
CA LEU A 217 5.39 -15.55 10.46
C LEU A 217 5.52 -15.12 11.92
N ALA A 218 5.07 -13.92 12.28
CA ALA A 218 5.29 -13.33 13.59
C ALA A 218 4.34 -13.87 14.66
N ARG A 219 4.85 -14.03 15.88
CA ARG A 219 4.09 -14.29 17.11
C ARG A 219 4.06 -13.10 18.06
N THR A 220 4.98 -12.16 17.89
CA THR A 220 5.09 -10.95 18.71
C THR A 220 5.24 -9.71 17.84
N GLY A 221 5.00 -8.53 18.41
CA GLY A 221 5.26 -7.26 17.72
C GLY A 221 6.72 -7.05 17.30
N GLU A 222 7.66 -7.56 18.10
CA GLU A 222 9.10 -7.51 17.77
C GLU A 222 9.42 -8.37 16.54
N GLU A 223 8.99 -9.64 16.54
CA GLU A 223 9.17 -10.53 15.38
C GLU A 223 8.53 -9.94 14.12
N TRP A 224 7.33 -9.35 14.25
CA TRP A 224 6.64 -8.73 13.12
C TRP A 224 7.48 -7.60 12.51
N THR A 225 8.04 -6.74 13.36
CA THR A 225 8.86 -5.60 12.95
C THR A 225 10.14 -6.06 12.26
N GLU A 226 10.85 -7.04 12.81
CA GLU A 226 12.08 -7.58 12.23
C GLU A 226 11.84 -8.22 10.86
N ILE A 227 10.74 -8.96 10.70
CA ILE A 227 10.38 -9.62 9.44
C ILE A 227 9.97 -8.57 8.39
N GLN A 228 9.23 -7.54 8.78
CA GLN A 228 8.78 -6.47 7.90
C GLN A 228 9.93 -5.60 7.36
N ASP A 229 11.02 -5.42 8.12
CA ASP A 229 12.18 -4.62 7.69
C ASP A 229 13.05 -5.34 6.63
N ARG A 230 12.93 -6.67 6.51
CA ARG A 230 13.67 -7.45 5.50
C ARG A 230 13.31 -6.98 4.08
N HIS A 231 14.34 -6.72 3.28
CA HIS A 231 14.20 -6.32 1.87
C HIS A 231 13.31 -5.09 1.61
N LYS A 232 13.27 -4.13 2.56
CA LYS A 232 12.48 -2.90 2.43
C LYS A 232 12.67 -2.19 1.10
N SER A 233 11.55 -1.76 0.52
CA SER A 233 11.48 -1.12 -0.80
C SER A 233 11.55 0.41 -0.76
N GLY A 234 11.22 1.02 0.39
CA GLY A 234 11.00 2.48 0.47
C GLY A 234 9.69 2.94 -0.20
N THR A 235 8.81 2.00 -0.55
CA THR A 235 7.47 2.23 -1.10
C THR A 235 6.42 2.02 0.00
N CYS A 236 5.25 2.68 -0.09
CA CYS A 236 4.18 2.62 0.92
C CYS A 236 4.76 2.73 2.35
N ASN A 237 5.35 3.90 2.63
CA ASN A 237 6.04 4.16 3.89
C ASN A 237 5.01 4.47 4.96
N ASN A 238 4.99 3.67 6.02
CA ASN A 238 3.90 3.68 6.99
C ASN A 238 4.45 3.72 8.42
N GLN A 239 3.69 4.33 9.34
CA GLN A 239 3.83 4.06 10.76
C GLN A 239 2.99 2.83 11.09
N TRP A 240 3.65 1.69 11.30
CA TRP A 240 3.01 0.46 11.72
C TRP A 240 2.82 0.43 13.23
N MET A 241 1.66 -0.05 13.66
CA MET A 241 1.34 -0.38 15.05
C MET A 241 1.04 -1.88 15.12
N VAL A 242 1.71 -2.58 16.02
CA VAL A 242 1.48 -4.01 16.28
C VAL A 242 1.10 -4.17 17.74
N VAL A 243 -0.15 -4.55 17.96
CA VAL A 243 -0.72 -4.78 19.30
C VAL A 243 -0.66 -6.28 19.58
N ASP A 244 -0.15 -6.64 20.75
CA ASP A 244 0.13 -8.00 21.23
C ASP A 244 -0.46 -8.18 22.64
#